data_AF-A0A2T5D9M6-F1
#
_entry.id   AF-A0A2T5D9M6-F1
#
_cell.length_a   1.000
_cell.length_b   1.000
_cell.length_c   1.000
_cell.angle_alpha   90.00
_cell.angle_beta   90.00
_cell.angle_gamma   90.00
#
_symmetry.space_group_name_H-M   'P 1'
#
loop_
_entity.id
_entity.type
_entity.pdbx_description
1 polymer ?
#
loop_
_entity_poly.entity_id
_entity_poly.type
_entity_poly.pdbx_seq_one_letter_code
_entity_poly.pdbx_strand_id
1 'polypeptide(L)'
;MKKKQKQKLLKQFRPSLDGIRTQLFRSLEEESLRRYGLPLQVMLDPKNRQVLIIGLAGQANEDTRINVPIDDNFTAVLKRIRSGEATIFERFRDNLLIEIVSYWNDQRMKKDQPTAQPVATPVTNDASVKETPTKEVEEVETTSQSVSKEETTDKKTSDEKVATDSLTFDDFAKQVAEYPKFTAEKTADAVVINETVKDDTRKLAEISMSAVNEFTIEKALERKYKVKLTFVPLIEQFAATPINER
;
A
#
# COMPACT_ATOMS: atom_id res chain seq x y z
N MET A 1 -10.38 -13.35 -44.52
CA MET A 1 -9.62 -12.08 -44.61
C MET A 1 -8.15 -12.36 -44.84
N LYS A 2 -7.46 -11.61 -45.70
CA LYS A 2 -6.00 -11.71 -45.86
C LYS A 2 -5.31 -11.25 -44.56
N LYS A 3 -4.23 -11.90 -44.12
CA LYS A 3 -3.47 -11.58 -42.88
C LYS A 3 -3.13 -10.07 -42.75
N LYS A 4 -2.80 -9.43 -43.87
CA LYS A 4 -2.54 -7.98 -43.97
C LYS A 4 -3.77 -7.10 -43.66
N GLN A 5 -4.97 -7.51 -44.07
CA GLN A 5 -6.21 -6.80 -43.77
C GLN A 5 -6.55 -6.89 -42.29
N LYS A 6 -6.40 -8.08 -41.68
CA LYS A 6 -6.61 -8.28 -40.23
C LYS A 6 -5.68 -7.39 -39.39
N GLN A 7 -4.40 -7.31 -39.74
CA GLN A 7 -3.44 -6.44 -39.04
C GLN A 7 -3.74 -4.95 -39.20
N LYS A 8 -4.16 -4.52 -40.41
CA LYS A 8 -4.56 -3.12 -40.65
C LYS A 8 -5.79 -2.75 -39.81
N LEU A 9 -6.77 -3.66 -39.74
CA LEU A 9 -7.97 -3.49 -38.93
C LEU A 9 -7.63 -3.39 -37.43
N LEU A 10 -6.82 -4.32 -36.90
CA LEU A 10 -6.38 -4.29 -35.50
C LEU A 10 -5.63 -3.00 -35.14
N LYS A 11 -4.86 -2.42 -36.07
CA LYS A 11 -4.19 -1.12 -35.85
C LYS A 11 -5.18 0.05 -35.83
N GLN A 12 -6.21 0.00 -36.66
CA GLN A 12 -7.23 1.04 -36.76
C GLN A 12 -8.15 1.10 -35.53
N PHE A 13 -8.39 -0.03 -34.89
CA PHE A 13 -9.21 -0.15 -33.68
C PHE A 13 -8.40 -0.20 -32.38
N ARG A 14 -7.13 0.26 -32.39
CA ARG A 14 -6.39 0.38 -31.12
C ARG A 14 -7.02 1.47 -30.25
N PRO A 15 -7.18 1.23 -28.94
CA PRO A 15 -7.61 2.26 -28.01
C PRO A 15 -6.75 3.53 -28.14
N SER A 16 -7.38 4.68 -27.97
CA SER A 16 -6.67 5.94 -27.81
C SER A 16 -5.90 5.91 -26.48
N LEU A 17 -4.88 6.76 -26.33
CA LEU A 17 -4.19 6.88 -25.04
C LEU A 17 -5.13 7.32 -23.91
N ASP A 18 -6.13 8.13 -24.26
CA ASP A 18 -7.17 8.57 -23.32
C ASP A 18 -8.11 7.42 -22.91
N GLY A 19 -8.44 6.53 -23.85
CA GLY A 19 -9.18 5.31 -23.55
C GLY A 19 -8.40 4.36 -22.63
N ILE A 20 -7.09 4.23 -22.83
CA ILE A 20 -6.22 3.43 -21.96
C ILE A 20 -6.12 4.05 -20.57
N ARG A 21 -6.00 5.38 -20.48
CA ARG A 21 -6.03 6.10 -19.19
C ARG A 21 -7.33 5.83 -18.45
N THR A 22 -8.47 5.98 -19.12
CA THR A 22 -9.78 5.71 -18.53
C THR A 22 -9.91 4.25 -18.07
N GLN A 23 -9.40 3.30 -18.85
CA GLN A 23 -9.37 1.89 -18.48
C GLN A 23 -8.49 1.64 -17.25
N LEU A 24 -7.32 2.29 -17.17
CA LEU A 24 -6.44 2.23 -16.01
C LEU A 24 -7.14 2.77 -14.75
N PHE A 25 -7.82 3.92 -14.86
CA PHE A 25 -8.49 4.56 -13.72
C PHE A 25 -9.57 3.66 -13.15
N ARG A 26 -10.46 3.14 -14.01
CA ARG A 26 -11.50 2.20 -13.59
C ARG A 26 -10.91 0.95 -12.96
N SER A 27 -9.83 0.41 -13.54
CA SER A 27 -9.19 -0.78 -12.98
C SER A 27 -8.54 -0.53 -11.63
N LEU A 28 -7.99 0.66 -11.38
CA LEU A 28 -7.50 1.05 -10.05
C LEU A 28 -8.65 1.16 -9.05
N GLU A 29 -9.77 1.81 -9.42
CA GLU A 29 -10.97 1.93 -8.57
C GLU A 29 -11.54 0.55 -8.21
N GLU A 30 -11.70 -0.33 -9.21
CA GLU A 30 -12.22 -1.69 -9.01
C GLU A 30 -11.29 -2.56 -8.16
N GLU A 31 -9.99 -2.62 -8.47
CA GLU A 31 -9.04 -3.48 -7.75
C GLU A 31 -8.71 -2.94 -6.35
N SER A 32 -8.73 -1.62 -6.15
CA SER A 32 -8.57 -1.04 -4.81
C SER A 32 -9.70 -1.42 -3.88
N LEU A 33 -10.95 -1.34 -4.36
CA LEU A 33 -12.11 -1.77 -3.60
C LEU A 33 -12.09 -3.29 -3.38
N ARG A 34 -11.80 -4.06 -4.43
CA ARG A 34 -11.81 -5.53 -4.38
C ARG A 34 -10.73 -6.13 -3.49
N ARG A 35 -9.48 -5.64 -3.58
CA ARG A 35 -8.34 -6.23 -2.86
C ARG A 35 -8.11 -5.62 -1.49
N TYR A 36 -8.40 -4.33 -1.33
CA TYR A 36 -8.03 -3.57 -0.13
C TYR A 36 -9.24 -2.93 0.58
N GLY A 37 -10.46 -3.07 0.04
CA GLY A 37 -11.65 -2.43 0.61
C GLY A 37 -11.58 -0.90 0.58
N LEU A 38 -10.73 -0.32 -0.28
CA LEU A 38 -10.54 1.12 -0.39
C LEU A 38 -11.34 1.66 -1.56
N PRO A 39 -12.42 2.43 -1.33
CA PRO A 39 -13.21 3.02 -2.40
C PRO A 39 -12.46 4.22 -2.98
N LEU A 40 -11.56 3.98 -3.93
CA LEU A 40 -10.84 5.05 -4.61
C LEU A 40 -11.71 5.73 -5.68
N GLN A 41 -11.37 6.98 -5.95
CA GLN A 41 -11.81 7.74 -7.10
C GLN A 41 -10.57 8.31 -7.81
N VAL A 42 -10.47 8.06 -9.11
CA VAL A 42 -9.32 8.42 -9.92
C VAL A 42 -9.77 9.30 -11.08
N MET A 43 -9.21 10.50 -11.18
CA MET A 43 -9.59 11.47 -12.21
C MET A 43 -8.41 12.33 -12.66
N LEU A 44 -8.52 12.93 -13.84
CA LEU A 44 -7.56 13.97 -14.23
C LEU A 44 -7.87 15.26 -13.50
N ASP A 45 -6.83 16.02 -13.15
CA ASP A 45 -7.01 17.38 -12.66
C ASP A 45 -7.70 18.22 -13.76
N PRO A 46 -8.84 18.87 -13.45
CA PRO A 46 -9.56 19.71 -14.41
C PRO A 46 -8.74 20.93 -14.88
N LYS A 47 -7.81 21.41 -14.06
CA LYS A 47 -6.92 22.54 -14.37
C LYS A 47 -5.66 22.08 -15.11
N ASN A 48 -5.15 20.90 -14.78
CA ASN A 48 -3.96 20.33 -15.42
C ASN A 48 -4.14 18.86 -15.81
N ARG A 49 -4.50 18.60 -17.06
CA ARG A 49 -4.69 17.22 -17.57
C ARG A 49 -3.44 16.33 -17.56
N GLN A 50 -2.28 16.86 -17.20
CA GLN A 50 -1.05 16.10 -16.96
C GLN A 50 -0.90 15.66 -15.49
N VAL A 51 -1.92 15.85 -14.66
CA VAL A 51 -1.92 15.38 -13.27
C VAL A 51 -3.12 14.45 -13.08
N LEU A 52 -2.83 13.31 -12.49
CA LEU A 52 -3.80 12.34 -12.03
C LEU A 52 -4.07 12.61 -10.55
N ILE A 53 -5.33 12.86 -10.21
CA ILE A 53 -5.81 13.02 -8.85
C ILE A 53 -6.41 11.69 -8.39
N ILE A 54 -5.95 11.20 -7.27
CA ILE A 54 -6.42 9.97 -6.62
C ILE A 54 -6.90 10.35 -5.22
N GLY A 55 -8.12 9.96 -4.88
CA GLY A 55 -8.71 10.23 -3.57
C GLY A 55 -9.67 9.14 -3.14
N LEU A 56 -10.19 9.23 -1.93
CA LEU A 56 -11.30 8.38 -1.49
C LEU A 56 -12.62 8.92 -2.08
N ALA A 57 -13.43 8.02 -2.63
CA ALA A 57 -14.73 8.35 -3.19
C ALA A 57 -15.62 9.02 -2.13
N GLY A 58 -16.26 10.13 -2.51
CA GLY A 58 -17.14 10.89 -1.63
C GLY A 58 -16.42 11.77 -0.60
N GLN A 59 -15.08 11.77 -0.53
CA GLN A 59 -14.32 12.69 0.32
C GLN A 59 -13.77 13.87 -0.48
N ALA A 60 -14.14 15.09 -0.07
CA ALA A 60 -13.68 16.33 -0.68
C ALA A 60 -12.36 16.86 -0.12
N ASN A 61 -11.77 16.19 0.88
CA ASN A 61 -10.57 16.67 1.57
C ASN A 61 -9.36 16.66 0.63
N GLU A 62 -8.93 17.84 0.17
CA GLU A 62 -7.76 18.01 -0.70
C GLU A 62 -6.49 17.43 -0.06
N ASP A 63 -6.37 17.51 1.27
CA ASP A 63 -5.22 17.03 2.04
C ASP A 63 -5.01 15.51 1.97
N THR A 64 -6.05 14.77 1.59
CA THR A 64 -5.98 13.31 1.43
C THR A 64 -5.76 12.88 0.00
N ARG A 65 -5.75 13.80 -0.97
CA ARG A 65 -5.59 13.47 -2.38
C ARG A 65 -4.12 13.29 -2.74
N ILE A 66 -3.84 12.25 -3.52
CA ILE A 66 -2.54 12.06 -4.16
C ILE A 66 -2.59 12.67 -5.55
N ASN A 67 -1.60 13.50 -5.86
CA ASN A 67 -1.40 14.05 -7.19
C ASN A 67 -0.22 13.34 -7.86
N VAL A 68 -0.51 12.53 -8.87
CA VAL A 68 0.50 11.78 -9.63
C VAL A 68 0.74 12.49 -10.97
N PRO A 69 1.96 12.98 -11.24
CA PRO A 69 2.27 13.60 -12.53
C PRO A 69 2.28 12.55 -13.66
N ILE A 70 1.67 12.90 -14.78
CA ILE A 70 1.71 12.12 -16.03
C ILE A 70 2.93 12.58 -16.82
N ASP A 71 4.09 12.12 -16.37
CA ASP A 71 5.37 12.43 -16.99
C ASP A 71 5.63 11.60 -18.26
N ASP A 72 6.83 11.75 -18.83
CA ASP A 72 7.25 11.02 -20.02
C ASP A 72 7.32 9.51 -19.78
N ASN A 73 7.67 9.08 -18.56
CA ASN A 73 7.73 7.67 -18.20
C ASN A 73 6.34 7.06 -18.12
N PHE A 74 5.40 7.71 -17.44
CA PHE A 74 3.99 7.33 -17.40
C PHE A 74 3.42 7.23 -18.82
N THR A 75 3.68 8.26 -19.63
CA THR A 75 3.24 8.30 -21.03
C THR A 75 3.87 7.19 -21.87
N ALA A 76 5.13 6.83 -21.62
CA ALA A 76 5.80 5.72 -22.29
C ALA A 76 5.14 4.38 -21.94
N VAL A 77 4.78 4.15 -20.68
CA VAL A 77 4.05 2.95 -20.25
C VAL A 77 2.68 2.86 -20.92
N LEU A 78 1.91 3.96 -20.97
CA LEU A 78 0.64 4.00 -21.69
C LEU A 78 0.78 3.66 -23.19
N LYS A 79 1.87 4.11 -23.83
CA LYS A 79 2.16 3.76 -25.23
C LYS A 79 2.51 2.28 -25.39
N ARG A 80 3.17 1.65 -24.41
CA ARG A 80 3.45 0.19 -24.38
C ARG A 80 2.20 -0.63 -24.14
N ILE A 81 1.30 -0.18 -23.26
CA ILE A 81 -0.04 -0.76 -23.11
C ILE A 81 -0.78 -0.70 -24.45
N ARG A 82 -0.76 0.46 -25.12
CA ARG A 82 -1.41 0.66 -26.43
C ARG A 82 -0.84 -0.24 -27.52
N SER A 83 0.46 -0.54 -27.48
CA SER A 83 1.10 -1.40 -28.47
C SER A 83 0.68 -2.86 -28.32
N GLY A 84 0.10 -3.23 -27.17
CA GLY A 84 -0.36 -4.58 -26.85
C GLY A 84 0.75 -5.45 -26.25
N GLU A 85 1.73 -4.85 -25.58
CA GLU A 85 2.72 -5.60 -24.81
C GLU A 85 2.01 -6.39 -23.69
N ALA A 86 2.36 -7.67 -23.55
CA ALA A 86 1.71 -8.54 -22.58
C ALA A 86 2.08 -8.15 -21.15
N THR A 87 1.14 -8.27 -20.21
CA THR A 87 1.33 -8.07 -18.76
C THR A 87 1.70 -6.65 -18.30
N ILE A 88 2.00 -5.73 -19.22
CA ILE A 88 2.43 -4.37 -18.86
C ILE A 88 1.31 -3.57 -18.19
N PHE A 89 0.06 -3.81 -18.58
CA PHE A 89 -1.10 -3.13 -18.00
C PHE A 89 -1.29 -3.53 -16.55
N GLU A 90 -1.33 -4.84 -16.30
CA GLU A 90 -1.56 -5.43 -14.99
C GLU A 90 -0.41 -5.08 -14.03
N ARG A 91 0.85 -5.19 -14.48
CA ARG A 91 2.02 -4.81 -13.68
C ARG A 91 2.01 -3.33 -13.31
N PHE A 92 1.73 -2.46 -14.28
CA PHE A 92 1.71 -1.03 -14.03
C PHE A 92 0.59 -0.64 -13.06
N ARG A 93 -0.61 -1.20 -13.26
CA ARG A 93 -1.75 -1.01 -12.36
C ARG A 93 -1.43 -1.50 -10.96
N ASP A 94 -0.93 -2.72 -10.81
CA ASP A 94 -0.71 -3.34 -9.50
C ASP A 94 0.39 -2.60 -8.73
N ASN A 95 1.48 -2.20 -9.40
CA ASN A 95 2.53 -1.38 -8.78
C ASN A 95 1.99 -0.03 -8.30
N LEU A 96 1.25 0.68 -9.16
CA LEU A 96 0.66 1.97 -8.81
C LEU A 96 -0.34 1.83 -7.66
N LEU A 97 -1.13 0.75 -7.66
CA LEU A 97 -2.09 0.47 -6.60
C LEU A 97 -1.41 0.20 -5.25
N ILE A 98 -0.33 -0.58 -5.23
CA ILE A 98 0.45 -0.83 -4.01
C ILE A 98 0.98 0.48 -3.42
N GLU A 99 1.52 1.35 -4.26
CA GLU A 99 2.04 2.66 -3.83
C GLU A 99 0.92 3.54 -3.23
N ILE A 100 -0.24 3.58 -3.88
CA ILE A 100 -1.42 4.31 -3.39
C ILE A 100 -1.87 3.76 -2.03
N VAL A 101 -2.00 2.44 -1.89
CA VAL A 101 -2.47 1.81 -0.65
C VAL A 101 -1.46 2.05 0.49
N SER A 102 -0.17 1.93 0.19
CA SER A 102 0.90 2.22 1.16
C SER A 102 0.80 3.64 1.70
N TYR A 103 0.60 4.63 0.82
CA TYR A 103 0.41 6.02 1.24
C TYR A 103 -0.75 6.16 2.22
N TRP A 104 -1.91 5.55 1.94
CA TRP A 104 -3.05 5.65 2.85
C TRP A 104 -2.87 4.90 4.17
N ASN A 105 -2.18 3.76 4.17
CA ASN A 105 -1.84 3.06 5.40
C ASN A 105 -0.93 3.92 6.28
N ASP A 106 0.09 4.57 5.70
CA ASP A 106 0.95 5.50 6.44
C ASP A 106 0.18 6.69 7.00
N GLN A 107 -0.79 7.23 6.24
CA GLN A 107 -1.64 8.32 6.71
C GLN A 107 -2.56 7.89 7.87
N ARG A 108 -3.01 6.63 7.90
CA ARG A 108 -3.75 6.09 9.05
C ARG A 108 -2.87 5.98 10.28
N MET A 109 -1.67 5.41 10.13
CA MET A 109 -0.70 5.28 11.23
C MET A 109 -0.29 6.64 11.83
N LYS A 110 -0.18 7.68 10.99
CA LYS A 110 0.08 9.05 11.45
C LYS A 110 -1.09 9.69 12.19
N LYS A 111 -2.33 9.32 11.86
CA LYS A 111 -3.55 9.83 12.53
C LYS A 111 -3.87 9.07 13.82
N ASP A 112 -3.52 7.80 13.90
CA ASP A 112 -3.71 6.94 15.09
C ASP A 112 -2.59 7.10 16.13
N GLN A 113 -1.57 7.91 15.85
CA GLN A 113 -0.64 8.34 16.88
C GLN A 113 -1.41 9.25 17.85
N PRO A 114 -1.53 8.91 19.14
CA PRO A 114 -2.22 9.76 20.10
C PRO A 114 -1.49 11.09 20.12
N THR A 115 -2.13 12.10 19.51
CA THR A 115 -1.70 13.48 19.65
C THR A 115 -1.90 13.78 21.12
N ALA A 116 -0.80 13.75 21.89
CA ALA A 116 -0.80 14.25 23.25
C ALA A 116 -1.31 15.69 23.17
N GLN A 117 -2.55 15.88 23.60
CA GLN A 117 -3.09 17.20 23.85
C GLN A 117 -2.13 17.87 24.82
N PRO A 118 -1.57 19.06 24.50
CA PRO A 118 -0.84 19.81 25.50
C PRO A 118 -1.85 20.20 26.59
N VAL A 119 -1.77 19.48 27.69
CA VAL A 119 -2.48 19.76 28.93
C VAL A 119 -2.12 21.18 29.35
N ALA A 120 -3.16 21.97 29.58
CA ALA A 120 -3.08 23.35 30.04
C ALA A 120 -2.22 23.47 31.31
N THR A 121 -1.29 24.42 31.32
CA THR A 121 -0.78 25.01 32.56
C THR A 121 -1.61 26.26 32.92
N PRO A 122 -2.07 26.38 34.17
CA PRO A 122 -2.87 27.51 34.62
C PRO A 122 -1.97 28.68 35.05
N VAL A 123 -2.35 29.92 34.75
CA VAL A 123 -1.95 31.08 35.55
C VAL A 123 -3.10 32.07 35.61
N THR A 124 -3.47 32.35 36.86
CA THR A 124 -4.49 33.25 37.38
C THR A 124 -4.08 34.73 37.27
N ASN A 125 -5.04 35.61 36.95
CA ASN A 125 -5.38 36.88 37.64
C ASN A 125 -6.20 37.77 36.67
N ASP A 126 -7.51 37.96 36.92
CA ASP A 126 -8.13 39.08 37.67
C ASP A 126 -8.28 40.32 36.74
N ALA A 127 -9.38 41.04 36.56
CA ALA A 127 -10.72 41.10 37.12
C ALA A 127 -11.60 41.82 36.06
N SER A 128 -12.88 41.45 35.89
CA SER A 128 -13.97 42.45 35.84
C SER A 128 -15.32 41.74 35.83
N VAL A 129 -16.04 41.97 36.92
CA VAL A 129 -17.34 41.42 37.29
C VAL A 129 -18.47 42.12 36.53
N LYS A 130 -19.46 41.35 36.06
CA LYS A 130 -20.86 41.78 36.16
C LYS A 130 -21.81 40.58 36.31
N GLU A 131 -22.13 40.31 37.57
CA GLU A 131 -23.18 39.43 38.11
C GLU A 131 -24.60 39.94 37.70
N THR A 132 -25.43 39.09 37.06
CA THR A 132 -26.63 38.33 37.56
C THR A 132 -27.89 39.16 37.86
N PRO A 133 -29.16 38.65 37.84
CA PRO A 133 -29.63 37.28 38.19
C PRO A 133 -30.70 36.64 37.24
N THR A 134 -30.73 35.31 37.01
CA THR A 134 -31.25 34.16 37.81
C THR A 134 -32.78 33.95 37.77
N LYS A 135 -33.20 32.79 37.23
CA LYS A 135 -34.22 31.84 37.74
C LYS A 135 -34.15 30.55 36.86
N GLU A 136 -33.71 29.39 37.38
CA GLU A 136 -34.53 28.33 38.05
C GLU A 136 -35.62 27.76 37.12
N VAL A 137 -35.86 26.44 36.91
CA VAL A 137 -35.47 25.15 37.53
C VAL A 137 -35.78 24.02 36.51
N GLU A 138 -35.17 22.83 36.64
CA GLU A 138 -35.75 21.44 36.55
C GLU A 138 -36.67 21.03 35.35
N GLU A 139 -36.76 19.81 34.82
CA GLU A 139 -36.35 18.43 35.14
C GLU A 139 -36.69 17.58 33.86
N VAL A 140 -35.79 16.72 33.34
CA VAL A 140 -35.83 15.23 33.36
C VAL A 140 -37.24 14.64 33.11
N GLU A 141 -37.53 13.78 32.11
CA GLU A 141 -37.17 12.36 31.92
C GLU A 141 -37.67 11.91 30.53
N THR A 142 -36.92 11.13 29.74
CA THR A 142 -36.70 9.66 29.81
C THR A 142 -37.94 8.83 29.47
N THR A 143 -37.82 7.96 28.46
CA THR A 143 -38.32 6.55 28.35
C THR A 143 -38.00 6.10 26.90
N SER A 144 -37.04 5.24 26.56
CA SER A 144 -36.66 3.87 26.96
C SER A 144 -37.50 2.72 26.35
N GLN A 145 -36.76 1.77 25.75
CA GLN A 145 -36.98 0.32 25.61
C GLN A 145 -38.06 -0.19 24.61
N SER A 146 -37.97 -1.38 24.00
CA SER A 146 -37.20 -2.62 24.29
C SER A 146 -36.94 -3.44 22.99
N VAL A 147 -35.79 -4.09 22.75
CA VAL A 147 -35.25 -5.42 23.17
C VAL A 147 -35.91 -6.68 22.54
N SER A 148 -35.05 -7.59 22.03
CA SER A 148 -35.11 -9.10 22.00
C SER A 148 -34.96 -9.69 20.57
N LYS A 149 -34.30 -10.83 20.26
CA LYS A 149 -33.49 -11.86 20.96
C LYS A 149 -32.95 -12.89 19.92
N GLU A 150 -31.85 -13.58 20.28
CA GLU A 150 -31.13 -14.79 19.76
C GLU A 150 -31.71 -15.70 18.65
N GLU A 151 -30.86 -16.32 17.81
CA GLU A 151 -30.35 -17.71 17.94
C GLU A 151 -29.45 -18.19 16.74
N THR A 152 -28.39 -18.92 17.09
CA THR A 152 -27.55 -19.95 16.40
C THR A 152 -27.75 -20.34 14.92
N THR A 153 -26.63 -20.50 14.19
CA THR A 153 -26.29 -21.80 13.53
C THR A 153 -24.79 -21.94 13.23
N ASP A 154 -24.18 -22.98 13.80
CA ASP A 154 -22.91 -23.58 13.40
C ASP A 154 -23.00 -24.16 11.97
N LYS A 155 -22.01 -23.86 11.12
CA LYS A 155 -21.59 -24.79 10.05
C LYS A 155 -20.11 -24.62 9.70
N LYS A 156 -19.36 -25.59 10.23
CA LYS A 156 -18.09 -26.18 9.80
C LYS A 156 -17.86 -26.18 8.28
N THR A 157 -16.59 -26.38 7.91
CA THR A 157 -15.97 -26.61 6.58
C THR A 157 -15.69 -25.30 5.82
N SER A 158 -14.48 -24.95 5.43
CA SER A 158 -13.29 -25.76 5.12
C SER A 158 -12.05 -24.88 5.20
N ASP A 159 -10.90 -25.50 5.49
CA ASP A 159 -9.59 -24.99 5.10
C ASP A 159 -9.63 -24.43 3.67
N GLU A 160 -9.52 -23.12 3.53
CA GLU A 160 -8.99 -22.53 2.31
C GLU A 160 -7.59 -22.06 2.66
N LYS A 161 -6.64 -23.00 2.48
CA LYS A 161 -5.23 -22.68 2.31
C LYS A 161 -5.16 -21.57 1.27
N VAL A 162 -4.99 -20.34 1.73
CA VAL A 162 -4.37 -19.30 0.93
C VAL A 162 -2.98 -19.87 0.65
N ALA A 163 -2.79 -20.40 -0.55
CA ALA A 163 -1.47 -20.64 -1.08
C ALA A 163 -0.82 -19.27 -1.29
N THR A 164 -0.39 -18.67 -0.18
CA THR A 164 0.75 -17.77 -0.18
C THR A 164 1.90 -18.60 -0.73
N ASP A 165 2.58 -18.10 -1.75
CA ASP A 165 3.89 -18.62 -2.15
C ASP A 165 4.83 -18.44 -0.94
N SER A 166 4.75 -19.38 0.00
CA SER A 166 5.49 -19.39 1.27
C SER A 166 6.94 -19.66 0.91
N LEU A 167 7.77 -18.61 0.98
CA LEU A 167 9.18 -18.73 0.64
C LEU A 167 9.92 -19.28 1.86
N THR A 168 10.26 -20.57 1.81
CA THR A 168 11.05 -21.21 2.87
C THR A 168 12.45 -20.61 2.93
N PHE A 169 13.12 -20.67 4.09
CA PHE A 169 14.51 -20.20 4.24
C PHE A 169 15.45 -20.85 3.23
N ASP A 170 15.28 -22.13 2.92
CA ASP A 170 16.14 -22.83 1.97
C ASP A 170 16.01 -22.24 0.56
N ASP A 171 14.80 -21.88 0.14
CA ASP A 171 14.57 -21.28 -1.17
C ASP A 171 15.01 -19.81 -1.20
N PHE A 172 14.81 -19.08 -0.10
CA PHE A 172 15.35 -17.74 0.09
C PHE A 172 16.89 -17.75 0.02
N ALA A 173 17.55 -18.64 0.75
CA ALA A 173 19.01 -18.75 0.77
C ALA A 173 19.59 -19.10 -0.60
N LYS A 174 18.92 -19.96 -1.38
CA LYS A 174 19.30 -20.25 -2.79
C LYS A 174 19.24 -18.99 -3.65
N GLN A 175 18.16 -18.20 -3.54
CA GLN A 175 18.01 -16.97 -4.31
C GLN A 175 19.00 -15.89 -3.88
N VAL A 176 19.35 -15.83 -2.59
CA VAL A 176 20.43 -14.95 -2.09
C VAL A 176 21.78 -15.37 -2.69
N ALA A 177 22.04 -16.67 -2.81
CA ALA A 177 23.28 -17.20 -3.37
C ALA A 177 23.45 -16.96 -4.88
N GLU A 178 22.37 -16.62 -5.62
CA GLU A 178 22.49 -16.16 -7.02
C GLU A 178 23.27 -14.84 -7.13
N TYR A 179 23.31 -14.06 -6.05
CA TYR A 179 24.09 -12.84 -5.98
C TYR A 179 25.53 -13.18 -5.56
N PRO A 180 26.53 -12.83 -6.38
CA PRO A 180 27.91 -13.17 -6.09
C PRO A 180 28.35 -12.50 -4.79
N LYS A 181 28.97 -13.30 -3.90
CA LYS A 181 29.48 -12.91 -2.58
C LYS A 181 28.41 -12.66 -1.52
N PHE A 182 27.15 -12.94 -1.80
CA PHE A 182 26.07 -12.79 -0.82
C PHE A 182 25.84 -14.11 -0.11
N THR A 183 25.50 -14.01 1.18
CA THR A 183 25.25 -15.16 2.06
C THR A 183 24.09 -14.81 2.98
N ALA A 184 23.27 -15.81 3.30
CA ALA A 184 22.17 -15.69 4.26
C ALA A 184 22.43 -16.66 5.43
N GLU A 185 22.38 -16.13 6.65
CA GLU A 185 22.59 -16.89 7.87
C GLU A 185 21.33 -16.85 8.72
N LYS A 186 20.78 -18.02 9.07
CA LYS A 186 19.61 -18.15 9.94
C LYS A 186 20.08 -18.29 11.39
N THR A 187 19.58 -17.41 12.24
CA THR A 187 19.71 -17.49 13.70
C THR A 187 18.32 -17.71 14.32
N ALA A 188 18.23 -17.87 15.64
CA ALA A 188 16.95 -18.03 16.32
C ALA A 188 16.07 -16.77 16.21
N ASP A 189 16.69 -15.60 16.20
CA ASP A 189 15.99 -14.31 16.26
C ASP A 189 15.85 -13.65 14.89
N ALA A 190 16.79 -13.89 13.97
CA ALA A 190 16.81 -13.23 12.69
C ALA A 190 17.51 -14.02 11.57
N VAL A 191 17.20 -13.68 10.33
CA VAL A 191 17.99 -14.02 9.15
C VAL A 191 18.84 -12.81 8.76
N VAL A 192 20.16 -12.98 8.80
CA VAL A 192 21.13 -11.93 8.48
C VAL A 192 21.71 -12.18 7.10
N ILE A 193 21.73 -11.13 6.28
CA ILE A 193 22.29 -11.17 4.93
C ILE A 193 23.61 -10.41 4.92
N ASN A 194 24.67 -11.08 4.49
CA ASN A 194 26.02 -10.55 4.45
C ASN A 194 26.60 -10.58 3.03
N GLU A 195 27.41 -9.57 2.70
CA GLU A 195 28.29 -9.55 1.53
C GLU A 195 29.74 -9.76 1.95
N THR A 196 30.40 -10.73 1.34
CA THR A 196 31.85 -10.92 1.50
C THR A 196 32.61 -9.89 0.66
N VAL A 197 33.35 -8.99 1.32
CA VAL A 197 34.17 -7.96 0.68
C VAL A 197 35.63 -8.18 1.05
N LYS A 198 36.37 -8.86 0.17
CA LYS A 198 37.76 -9.28 0.41
C LYS A 198 37.84 -10.18 1.65
N ASP A 199 38.35 -9.66 2.76
CA ASP A 199 38.58 -10.37 4.02
C ASP A 199 37.59 -9.96 5.13
N ASP A 200 36.55 -9.18 4.79
CA ASP A 200 35.56 -8.67 5.74
C ASP A 200 34.13 -8.99 5.29
N THR A 201 33.23 -9.15 6.24
CA THR A 201 31.81 -9.41 6.01
C THR A 201 31.00 -8.15 6.28
N ARG A 202 30.27 -7.69 5.28
CA ARG A 202 29.43 -6.50 5.39
C ARG A 202 27.95 -6.90 5.45
N LYS A 203 27.30 -6.55 6.56
CA LYS A 203 25.85 -6.70 6.70
C LYS A 203 25.09 -5.85 5.67
N LEU A 204 24.12 -6.48 5.01
CA LEU A 204 23.28 -5.87 3.98
C LEU A 204 21.84 -5.72 4.44
N ALA A 205 21.32 -6.69 5.17
CA ALA A 205 19.97 -6.66 5.71
C ALA A 205 19.82 -7.65 6.87
N GLU A 206 18.76 -7.47 7.65
CA GLU A 206 18.34 -8.36 8.73
C GLU A 206 16.82 -8.52 8.68
N ILE A 207 16.33 -9.74 8.80
CA ILE A 207 14.90 -10.08 8.77
C ILE A 207 14.55 -10.77 10.07
N SER A 208 13.56 -10.27 10.79
CA SER A 208 13.09 -10.83 12.05
C SER A 208 12.51 -12.23 11.85
N MET A 209 12.83 -13.17 12.74
CA MET A 209 12.16 -14.47 12.84
C MET A 209 11.00 -14.47 13.85
N SER A 210 10.93 -13.45 14.70
CA SER A 210 9.90 -13.33 15.74
C SER A 210 8.69 -12.48 15.33
N ALA A 211 8.82 -11.65 14.30
CA ALA A 211 7.74 -10.79 13.82
C ALA A 211 7.56 -10.85 12.30
N VAL A 212 6.31 -10.69 11.87
CA VAL A 212 5.95 -10.63 10.44
C VAL A 212 6.17 -9.21 9.91
N ASN A 213 6.71 -9.10 8.70
CA ASN A 213 7.05 -7.86 7.99
C ASN A 213 8.08 -6.97 8.69
N GLU A 214 8.87 -7.51 9.63
CA GLU A 214 9.93 -6.76 10.29
C GLU A 214 11.29 -7.10 9.68
N PHE A 215 11.91 -6.11 9.06
CA PHE A 215 13.26 -6.22 8.49
C PHE A 215 13.95 -4.85 8.46
N THR A 216 15.27 -4.87 8.43
CA THR A 216 16.12 -3.68 8.32
C THR A 216 17.02 -3.82 7.10
N ILE A 217 17.09 -2.77 6.28
CA ILE A 217 18.01 -2.68 5.15
C ILE A 217 19.16 -1.75 5.52
N GLU A 218 20.39 -2.24 5.38
CA GLU A 218 21.58 -1.44 5.66
C GLU A 218 21.93 -0.51 4.49
N LYS A 219 22.57 0.63 4.79
CA LYS A 219 23.04 1.60 3.77
C LYS A 219 23.95 0.97 2.71
N ALA A 220 24.60 -0.14 3.05
CA ALA A 220 25.44 -0.91 2.13
C ALA A 220 24.64 -1.44 0.94
N LEU A 221 23.41 -1.90 1.16
CA LEU A 221 22.51 -2.38 0.12
C LEU A 221 21.85 -1.21 -0.63
N GLU A 222 21.43 -0.16 0.07
CA GLU A 222 20.77 1.02 -0.52
C GLU A 222 21.60 1.73 -1.60
N ARG A 223 22.93 1.70 -1.46
CA ARG A 223 23.88 2.31 -2.40
C ARG A 223 24.04 1.49 -3.69
N LYS A 224 23.63 0.22 -3.71
CA LYS A 224 23.76 -0.68 -4.87
C LYS A 224 22.48 -0.65 -5.71
N TYR A 225 22.30 0.43 -6.50
CA TYR A 225 21.06 0.70 -7.24
C TYR A 225 20.50 -0.47 -8.06
N LYS A 226 21.35 -1.25 -8.75
CA LYS A 226 20.87 -2.40 -9.54
C LYS A 226 20.44 -3.58 -8.66
N VAL A 227 21.18 -3.84 -7.59
CA VAL A 227 20.94 -4.98 -6.70
C VAL A 227 19.72 -4.71 -5.83
N LYS A 228 19.57 -3.52 -5.27
CA LYS A 228 18.43 -3.20 -4.40
C LYS A 228 17.08 -3.33 -5.11
N LEU A 229 17.01 -3.06 -6.41
CA LEU A 229 15.75 -3.16 -7.18
C LEU A 229 15.21 -4.58 -7.27
N THR A 230 16.07 -5.60 -7.21
CA THR A 230 15.68 -7.01 -7.30
C THR A 230 15.74 -7.70 -5.94
N PHE A 231 16.65 -7.27 -5.07
CA PHE A 231 16.94 -7.93 -3.80
C PHE A 231 16.04 -7.45 -2.65
N VAL A 232 15.63 -6.17 -2.63
CA VAL A 232 14.70 -5.68 -1.60
C VAL A 232 13.32 -6.35 -1.71
N PRO A 233 12.72 -6.53 -2.91
CA PRO A 233 11.48 -7.30 -3.04
C PRO A 233 11.60 -8.75 -2.54
N LEU A 234 12.77 -9.38 -2.71
CA LEU A 234 13.03 -10.73 -2.20
C LEU A 234 13.05 -10.77 -0.66
N ILE A 235 13.68 -9.76 -0.04
CA ILE A 235 13.69 -9.58 1.42
C ILE A 235 12.27 -9.36 1.93
N GLU A 236 11.50 -8.49 1.29
CA GLU A 236 10.10 -8.20 1.63
C GLU A 236 9.22 -9.43 1.52
N GLN A 237 9.38 -10.23 0.45
CA GLN A 237 8.63 -11.48 0.27
C GLN A 237 8.92 -12.49 1.37
N PHE A 238 10.19 -12.66 1.75
CA PHE A 238 10.56 -13.55 2.85
C PHE A 238 10.06 -13.01 4.20
N ALA A 239 10.18 -11.70 4.43
CA ALA A 239 9.65 -11.03 5.61
C ALA A 239 8.11 -11.05 5.69
N ALA A 240 7.40 -11.25 4.59
CA ALA A 240 5.95 -11.42 4.56
C ALA A 240 5.49 -12.87 4.76
N THR A 241 6.40 -13.86 4.61
CA THR A 241 6.08 -15.28 4.82
C THR A 241 5.67 -15.51 6.28
N PRO A 242 4.63 -16.31 6.60
CA PRO A 242 4.26 -16.59 7.99
C PRO A 242 5.43 -17.20 8.79
N ILE A 243 5.57 -16.85 10.07
CA ILE A 243 6.71 -17.29 10.92
C ILE A 243 6.89 -18.82 10.90
N ASN A 244 5.78 -19.57 10.88
CA ASN A 244 5.78 -21.03 10.88
C ASN A 244 6.31 -21.66 9.56
N GLU A 245 6.41 -20.85 8.50
CA GLU A 245 6.75 -21.28 7.15
C GLU A 245 8.11 -20.71 6.66
N ARG A 246 8.80 -19.94 7.52
CA ARG A 246 10.13 -19.35 7.27
C ARG A 246 11.29 -20.30 7.55
#